data_AF-A0A6H9HF93-F1
#
_entry.id   AF-A0A6H9HF93-F1
#
_cell.length_a   1.000
_cell.length_b   1.000
_cell.length_c   1.000
_cell.angle_alpha   90.00
_cell.angle_beta   90.00
_cell.angle_gamma   90.00
#
_symmetry.space_group_name_H-M   'P 1'
#
loop_
_entity.id
_entity.type
_entity.pdbx_description
1 polymer ?
#
loop_
_entity_poly.entity_id
_entity_poly.type
_entity_poly.pdbx_seq_one_letter_code
_entity_poly.pdbx_strand_id
1 'polypeptide(L)'
;MSDLKIKIGAFDAKTRSVPVTFTSGDIKHERSVNAVLNDDGAYDKAATKSRVDEVARGVAHKIGLGVLTVPVVEEAATQTADSATTE
;
A
#
# COMPACT_ATOMS: atom_id res chain seq x y z
N MET A 1 -2.29 12.00 -17.73
CA MET A 1 -1.20 11.73 -16.77
C MET A 1 -1.89 11.41 -15.46
N SER A 2 -1.77 10.19 -14.93
CA SER A 2 -2.44 9.85 -13.67
C SER A 2 -1.70 10.54 -12.54
N ASP A 3 -2.27 11.60 -11.98
CA ASP A 3 -1.73 12.34 -10.83
C ASP A 3 -1.84 11.49 -9.55
N LEU A 4 -0.95 10.50 -9.41
CA LEU A 4 -0.81 9.71 -8.19
C LEU A 4 0.02 10.48 -7.17
N LYS A 5 -0.61 11.00 -6.12
CA LYS A 5 0.07 11.62 -4.99
C LYS A 5 0.55 10.54 -4.02
N ILE A 6 1.84 10.54 -3.71
CA ILE A 6 2.47 9.60 -2.78
C ILE A 6 2.86 10.37 -1.52
N LYS A 7 2.41 9.89 -0.36
CA LYS A 7 2.78 10.43 0.95
C LYS A 7 3.47 9.34 1.77
N ILE A 8 4.76 9.51 1.98
CA ILE A 8 5.58 8.59 2.78
C ILE A 8 5.52 9.05 4.24
N GLY A 9 5.14 8.15 5.13
CA GLY A 9 5.08 8.38 6.57
C GLY A 9 6.44 8.22 7.28
N ALA A 10 6.41 8.19 8.61
CA ALA A 10 7.59 7.98 9.42
C ALA A 10 8.03 6.51 9.38
N PHE A 11 9.33 6.27 9.28
CA PHE A 11 9.90 4.93 9.39
C PHE A 11 9.68 4.38 10.80
N ASP A 12 9.08 3.18 10.88
CA ASP A 12 8.94 2.44 12.12
C ASP A 12 10.08 1.42 12.24
N ALA A 13 10.99 1.69 13.17
CA ALA A 13 12.14 0.83 13.44
C ALA A 13 11.75 -0.53 14.06
N LYS A 14 10.57 -0.65 14.71
CA LYS A 14 10.13 -1.92 15.30
C LYS A 14 9.70 -2.91 14.23
N THR A 15 8.95 -2.44 13.25
CA THR A 15 8.42 -3.26 12.16
C THR A 15 9.27 -3.20 10.89
N ARG A 16 10.31 -2.35 10.88
CA ARG A 16 11.17 -2.06 9.73
C ARG A 16 10.35 -1.68 8.49
N SER A 17 9.27 -0.93 8.69
CA SER A 17 8.32 -0.59 7.66
C SER A 17 8.01 0.91 7.65
N VAL A 18 7.60 1.41 6.50
CA VAL A 18 7.18 2.79 6.31
C VAL A 18 5.75 2.77 5.78
N PRO A 19 4.78 3.37 6.49
CA PRO A 19 3.44 3.51 5.97
C PRO A 19 3.46 4.51 4.81
N VAL A 20 2.88 4.12 3.68
CA VAL A 20 2.77 4.99 2.50
C VAL A 20 1.32 5.11 2.11
N THR A 21 0.87 6.34 1.96
CA THR A 21 -0.46 6.65 1.45
C THR A 21 -0.35 7.06 -0.02
N PHE A 22 -1.06 6.35 -0.88
CA PHE A 22 -1.22 6.63 -2.28
C PHE A 22 -2.61 7.26 -2.50
N THR A 23 -2.67 8.38 -3.21
CA THR A 23 -3.92 9.08 -3.50
C THR A 23 -4.00 9.35 -4.99
N SER A 24 -5.07 8.88 -5.64
CA SER A 24 -5.32 9.06 -7.06
C SER A 24 -6.76 9.51 -7.25
N GLY A 25 -6.98 10.82 -7.44
CA GLY A 25 -8.33 11.40 -7.43
C GLY A 25 -9.03 11.10 -6.09
N ASP A 26 -10.18 10.41 -6.17
CA ASP A 26 -10.99 10.01 -5.01
C ASP A 26 -10.53 8.71 -4.33
N ILE A 27 -9.56 7.99 -4.91
CA ILE A 27 -9.04 6.73 -4.38
C ILE A 27 -7.89 7.01 -3.42
N LYS A 28 -8.05 6.62 -2.16
CA LYS A 28 -6.99 6.65 -1.14
C LYS A 28 -6.64 5.21 -0.74
N HIS A 29 -5.40 4.80 -1.00
CA HIS A 29 -4.88 3.49 -0.62
C HIS A 29 -3.68 3.65 0.31
N GLU A 30 -3.73 3.03 1.48
CA GLU A 30 -2.61 2.99 2.41
C GLU A 30 -1.96 1.61 2.39
N ARG A 31 -0.62 1.57 2.36
CA ARG A 31 0.14 0.33 2.37
C ARG A 31 1.47 0.54 3.11
N SER A 32 1.79 -0.39 4.01
CA SER A 32 3.11 -0.47 4.63
C SER A 32 4.12 -1.05 3.63
N VAL A 33 5.20 -0.34 3.38
CA VAL A 33 6.31 -0.78 2.54
C VAL A 33 7.50 -1.10 3.43
N ASN A 34 8.13 -2.26 3.22
CA ASN A 34 9.33 -2.61 3.97
C ASN A 34 10.43 -1.60 3.66
N ALA A 35 11.00 -1.03 4.71
CA ALA A 35 12.12 -0.12 4.59
C ALA A 35 13.37 -0.89 4.17
N VAL A 36 14.19 -0.24 3.34
CA VAL A 36 15.52 -0.75 3.03
C VAL A 36 16.49 -0.18 4.06
N LEU A 37 17.26 -1.07 4.66
CA LEU A 37 18.31 -0.75 5.62
C LEU A 37 19.66 -0.97 4.92
N ASN A 38 20.62 -0.08 5.15
CA ASN A 38 22.00 -0.25 4.69
C ASN A 38 22.69 -1.38 5.46
N ASP A 39 23.91 -1.74 5.03
CA ASP A 39 24.73 -2.76 5.69
C ASP A 39 24.99 -2.46 7.18
N ASP A 40 25.06 -1.17 7.55
CA ASP A 40 25.17 -0.71 8.94
C ASP A 40 23.85 -0.79 9.74
N GLY A 41 22.77 -1.28 9.13
CA GLY A 41 21.43 -1.31 9.73
C GLY A 41 20.74 0.07 9.81
N ALA A 42 21.33 1.11 9.21
CA ALA A 42 20.77 2.45 9.15
C ALA A 42 19.71 2.56 8.04
N TYR A 43 18.64 3.31 8.28
CA TYR A 43 17.56 3.53 7.33
C TYR A 43 18.05 4.22 6.04
N ASP A 44 17.94 3.53 4.91
CA ASP A 44 18.26 4.10 3.60
C ASP A 44 17.03 4.75 2.98
N LYS A 45 17.01 6.08 2.98
CA LYS A 45 15.96 6.85 2.29
C LYS A 45 15.97 6.65 0.77
N ALA A 46 17.13 6.51 0.15
CA ALA A 46 17.24 6.42 -1.30
C ALA A 46 16.72 5.06 -1.80
N ALA A 47 17.21 3.96 -1.21
CA ALA A 47 16.71 2.63 -1.56
C ALA A 47 15.24 2.44 -1.16
N THR A 48 14.83 2.95 0.02
CA THR A 48 13.41 2.91 0.40
C THR A 48 12.54 3.70 -0.57
N LYS A 49 12.99 4.88 -1.02
CA LYS A 49 12.25 5.65 -2.04
C LYS A 49 12.10 4.86 -3.33
N SER A 50 13.16 4.21 -3.81
CA SER A 50 13.09 3.36 -5.01
C SER A 50 12.07 2.23 -4.85
N ARG A 51 12.02 1.62 -3.66
CA ARG A 51 11.03 0.60 -3.33
C ARG A 51 9.60 1.16 -3.28
N VAL A 52 9.42 2.36 -2.74
CA VAL A 52 8.13 3.05 -2.72
C VAL A 52 7.68 3.41 -4.15
N ASP A 53 8.59 3.85 -5.02
CA ASP A 53 8.31 4.14 -6.43
C ASP A 53 7.86 2.89 -7.21
N GLU A 54 8.48 1.73 -6.98
CA GLU A 54 8.00 0.45 -7.52
C GLU A 54 6.58 0.12 -7.08
N VAL A 55 6.30 0.27 -5.78
CA VAL A 55 4.96 0.03 -5.23
C VAL A 55 3.97 1.05 -5.81
N ALA A 56 4.37 2.31 -5.96
CA ALA A 56 3.55 3.36 -6.57
C ALA A 56 3.15 3.01 -8.00
N ARG A 57 4.10 2.53 -8.82
CA ARG A 57 3.81 2.07 -10.19
C ARG A 57 2.83 0.90 -10.19
N GLY A 58 3.00 -0.06 -9.28
CA GLY A 58 2.06 -1.18 -9.13
C GLY A 58 0.66 -0.73 -8.69
N VAL A 59 0.58 0.25 -7.79
CA VAL A 59 -0.68 0.85 -7.34
C VAL A 59 -1.35 1.62 -8.47
N ALA A 60 -0.61 2.46 -9.21
CA ALA A 60 -1.11 3.18 -10.38
C ALA A 60 -1.68 2.22 -11.43
N HIS A 61 -0.95 1.14 -11.72
CA HIS A 61 -1.39 0.12 -12.67
C HIS A 61 -2.68 -0.55 -12.19
N LYS A 62 -2.76 -0.96 -10.91
CA LYS A 62 -3.96 -1.57 -10.33
C LYS A 62 -5.17 -0.63 -10.30
N ILE A 63 -4.96 0.67 -10.07
CA ILE A 63 -6.01 1.69 -10.17
C ILE A 63 -6.48 1.83 -11.62
N GLY A 64 -5.56 1.87 -12.59
CA GLY A 64 -5.89 1.91 -14.01
C GLY A 64 -6.65 0.67 -14.50
N LEU A 65 -6.41 -0.50 -13.88
CA LEU A 65 -7.15 -1.73 -14.12
C LEU A 65 -8.47 -1.82 -13.34
N GLY A 66 -8.78 -0.86 -12.46
CA GLY A 66 -9.98 -0.90 -11.60
C GLY A 66 -9.92 -1.96 -10.48
N VAL A 67 -8.75 -2.53 -10.19
CA VAL A 67 -8.55 -3.51 -9.09
C VAL A 67 -8.52 -2.81 -7.73
N LEU A 68 -7.94 -1.60 -7.70
CA LEU A 68 -8.01 -0.71 -6.55
C LEU A 68 -9.13 0.29 -6.82
N THR A 69 -10.34 -0.03 -6.36
CA THR A 69 -11.48 0.87 -6.40
C THR A 69 -11.50 1.77 -5.15
N VAL A 70 -12.27 2.84 -5.21
CA VAL A 70 -12.63 3.62 -4.02
C VAL A 70 -13.16 2.62 -3.00
N PRO A 71 -12.66 2.58 -1.74
CA PRO A 71 -13.37 1.85 -0.71
C PRO A 71 -14.72 2.55 -0.61
N VAL A 72 -15.74 1.93 -1.20
CA VAL A 72 -17.12 2.24 -0.88
C VAL A 72 -17.15 2.12 0.63
N VAL A 73 -17.38 3.25 1.30
CA VAL A 73 -17.69 3.27 2.72
C VAL A 73 -19.09 2.68 2.83
N GLU A 74 -19.23 1.39 2.54
CA GLU A 74 -20.41 0.63 2.91
C GLU A 74 -20.14 0.21 4.33
N GLU A 75 -20.90 0.82 5.23
CA GLU A 75 -21.09 0.33 6.58
C GLU A 75 -21.22 -1.20 6.56
N ALA A 76 -20.34 -1.84 7.32
CA ALA A 76 -20.51 -3.14 7.99
C ALA A 76 -21.40 -4.23 7.33
N ALA A 77 -20.80 -5.43 7.27
CA ALA A 77 -21.38 -6.76 7.03
C ALA A 77 -21.38 -7.18 5.55
N THR A 78 -20.88 -8.36 5.16
CA THR A 78 -20.95 -9.66 5.83
C THR A 78 -19.72 -10.51 5.51
N GLN A 79 -19.12 -11.01 6.58
CA GLN A 79 -18.24 -12.17 6.56
C GLN A 79 -19.13 -13.39 6.82
N THR A 80 -19.51 -14.14 5.79
CA THR A 80 -20.13 -15.47 5.90
C THR A 80 -19.70 -16.24 4.65
N ALA A 81 -18.65 -17.05 4.74
CA ALA A 81 -18.73 -18.47 5.07
C ALA A 81 -19.33 -19.28 3.90
N ASP A 82 -18.47 -19.96 3.16
CA ASP A 82 -18.83 -21.25 2.56
C ASP A 82 -17.58 -22.13 2.46
N SER A 83 -17.35 -22.86 3.54
CA SER A 83 -16.63 -24.12 3.49
C SER A 83 -17.45 -25.09 4.34
N ALA A 84 -18.49 -25.64 3.72
CA ALA A 84 -19.18 -26.82 4.18
C ALA A 84 -19.39 -27.73 2.96
N THR A 85 -18.45 -28.67 2.76
CA THR A 85 -18.74 -29.88 1.99
C THR A 85 -18.62 -31.06 2.94
N THR A 86 -19.77 -31.67 3.14
CA THR A 86 -20.13 -32.83 3.96
C THR A 86 -19.48 -34.13 3.48
N GLU A 87 -19.05 -34.96 4.44
CA GLU A 87 -19.31 -36.41 4.43
C GLU A 87 -19.75 -36.82 5.85
#